data_AF-X1UVZ7-F1
#
_entry.id   AF-X1UVZ7-F1
#
_cell.length_a   1.000
_cell.length_b   1.000
_cell.length_c   1.000
_cell.angle_alpha   90.00
_cell.angle_beta   90.00
_cell.angle_gamma   90.00
#
_symmetry.space_group_name_H-M   'P 1'
#
loop_
_entity.id
_entity.type
_entity.pdbx_description
1 polymer ?
#
loop_
_entity_poly.entity_id
_entity_poly.type
_entity_poly.pdbx_seq_one_letter_code
_entity_poly.pdbx_strand_id
1 'polypeptide(L)'
;LKQLAFEEGISNELKIHGKDLFPQNGEFSAEIYLDNIASLVGLPYEKVLVPENMMIIPPRLPILCPGCGHRTTFYAIKQVEKKMKTKFVNSSDIGCYTLAVYKPLEGIDTEVCMGGSIGLANGIAKIQPEKNPVLAILGDSTFFHSGIPALINAVYNKNNILVVILDNRSTSMTGFQDNPGTGILITKEQGIRVIIEDLVKEGDS
;
A
#
# COMPACT_ATOMS: atom_id res chain seq x y z
N LEU A 1 -3.48 -25.00 -9.85
CA LEU A 1 -2.64 -26.17 -10.18
C LEU A 1 -3.23 -27.48 -9.68
N LYS A 2 -3.28 -27.79 -8.37
CA LYS A 2 -3.95 -29.03 -7.90
C LYS A 2 -5.41 -29.14 -8.30
N GLN A 3 -6.17 -28.04 -8.15
CA GLN A 3 -7.57 -27.98 -8.59
C GLN A 3 -7.69 -28.21 -10.10
N LEU A 4 -6.90 -27.52 -10.92
CA LEU A 4 -6.87 -27.70 -12.37
C LEU A 4 -6.53 -29.14 -12.78
N ALA A 5 -5.52 -29.77 -12.15
CA ALA A 5 -5.18 -31.17 -12.43
C ALA A 5 -6.29 -32.16 -12.02
N PHE A 6 -7.08 -31.83 -11.00
CA PHE A 6 -8.26 -32.60 -10.60
C PHE A 6 -9.41 -32.43 -11.60
N GLU A 7 -9.69 -31.19 -12.03
CA GLU A 7 -10.70 -30.87 -13.04
C GLU A 7 -10.40 -31.53 -14.39
N GLU A 8 -9.13 -31.59 -14.77
CA GLU A 8 -8.65 -32.26 -16.00
C GLU A 8 -8.46 -33.78 -15.84
N GLY A 9 -8.74 -34.35 -14.66
CA GLY A 9 -8.65 -35.80 -14.41
C GLY A 9 -7.24 -36.39 -14.35
N ILE A 10 -6.19 -35.57 -14.46
CA ILE A 10 -4.78 -35.99 -14.49
C ILE A 10 -4.11 -35.98 -13.11
N SER A 11 -4.84 -35.71 -12.03
CA SER A 11 -4.28 -35.59 -10.68
C SER A 11 -3.57 -36.85 -10.17
N ASN A 12 -3.96 -38.03 -10.68
CA ASN A 12 -3.35 -39.31 -10.33
C ASN A 12 -2.13 -39.65 -11.21
N GLU A 13 -1.95 -38.95 -12.33
CA GLU A 13 -0.88 -39.19 -13.30
C GLU A 13 0.29 -38.22 -13.10
N LEU A 14 0.04 -37.08 -12.45
CA LEU A 14 1.00 -35.99 -12.35
C LEU A 14 1.36 -35.71 -10.89
N LYS A 15 2.63 -35.90 -10.54
CA LYS A 15 3.14 -35.56 -9.21
C LYS A 15 3.35 -34.05 -9.12
N ILE A 16 2.57 -33.40 -8.27
CA ILE A 16 2.64 -31.94 -8.05
C ILE A 16 3.50 -31.65 -6.83
N HIS A 17 4.64 -31.01 -7.07
CA HIS A 17 5.58 -30.56 -6.05
C HIS A 17 5.31 -29.10 -5.64
N GLY A 18 5.61 -28.76 -4.39
CA GLY A 18 5.45 -27.42 -3.83
C GLY A 18 5.80 -27.40 -2.35
N LYS A 19 4.87 -27.82 -1.48
CA LYS A 19 5.07 -27.80 -0.01
C LYS A 19 6.13 -28.76 0.51
N ASP A 20 6.48 -29.76 -0.30
CA ASP A 20 7.53 -30.74 -0.03
C ASP A 20 8.93 -30.22 -0.39
N LEU A 21 9.01 -29.23 -1.28
CA LEU A 21 10.26 -28.60 -1.70
C LEU A 21 10.48 -27.25 -1.03
N PHE A 22 9.41 -26.48 -0.82
CA PHE A 22 9.48 -25.12 -0.34
C PHE A 22 8.90 -24.96 1.07
N PRO A 23 9.48 -24.07 1.89
CA PRO A 23 8.93 -23.76 3.19
C PRO A 23 7.53 -23.16 3.05
N GLN A 24 6.62 -23.52 3.96
CA GLN A 24 5.25 -22.97 3.96
C GLN A 24 5.19 -21.53 4.51
N ASN A 25 6.19 -21.13 5.28
CA ASN A 25 6.30 -19.82 5.93
C ASN A 25 7.73 -19.30 5.82
N GLY A 26 7.92 -17.98 5.94
CA GLY A 26 9.22 -17.34 5.82
C GLY A 26 9.50 -16.82 4.42
N GLU A 27 10.76 -16.46 4.16
CA GLU A 27 11.19 -15.87 2.90
C GLU A 27 11.61 -16.94 1.89
N PHE A 28 11.22 -16.73 0.63
CA PHE A 28 11.67 -17.54 -0.51
C PHE A 28 12.93 -16.92 -1.09
N SER A 29 14.07 -17.22 -0.47
CA SER A 29 15.35 -16.72 -0.97
C SER A 29 15.68 -17.36 -2.33
N ALA A 30 16.49 -16.66 -3.13
CA ALA A 30 16.93 -17.17 -4.42
C ALA A 30 17.69 -18.50 -4.29
N GLU A 31 18.43 -18.69 -3.19
CA GLU A 31 19.16 -19.92 -2.89
C GLU A 31 18.23 -21.09 -2.64
N ILE A 32 17.16 -20.89 -1.83
CA ILE A 32 16.13 -21.92 -1.61
C ILE A 32 15.47 -22.28 -2.94
N TYR A 33 15.24 -21.30 -3.80
CA TYR A 33 14.66 -21.54 -5.11
C TYR A 33 15.56 -22.37 -6.02
N LEU A 34 16.82 -21.93 -6.18
CA LEU A 34 17.78 -22.59 -7.07
C LEU A 34 18.10 -24.01 -6.61
N ASP A 35 18.32 -24.23 -5.31
CA ASP A 35 18.64 -25.54 -4.75
C ASP A 35 17.51 -26.55 -4.96
N ASN A 36 16.28 -26.17 -4.59
CA ASN A 36 15.12 -27.06 -4.69
C ASN A 36 14.72 -27.35 -6.14
N ILE A 37 14.80 -26.35 -7.03
CA ILE A 37 14.51 -26.56 -8.45
C ILE A 37 15.58 -27.43 -9.09
N ALA A 38 16.86 -27.17 -8.83
CA ALA A 38 17.96 -27.98 -9.36
C ALA A 38 17.85 -29.46 -8.93
N SER A 39 17.56 -29.69 -7.65
CA SER A 39 17.27 -31.03 -7.11
C SER A 39 16.08 -31.69 -7.80
N LEU A 40 14.99 -30.94 -8.03
CA LEU A 40 13.79 -31.45 -8.69
C LEU A 40 14.04 -31.85 -10.16
N VAL A 41 14.79 -31.04 -10.91
CA VAL A 41 15.05 -31.28 -12.34
C VAL A 41 16.33 -32.07 -12.61
N GLY A 42 17.07 -32.47 -11.56
CA GLY A 42 18.32 -33.23 -11.68
C GLY A 42 19.47 -32.44 -12.30
N LEU A 43 19.47 -31.11 -12.14
CA LEU A 43 20.56 -30.25 -12.60
C LEU A 43 21.61 -30.07 -11.49
N PRO A 44 22.91 -30.06 -11.83
CA PRO A 44 23.93 -29.71 -10.87
C PRO A 44 23.77 -28.23 -10.48
N TYR A 45 23.64 -27.96 -9.19
CA TYR A 45 23.69 -26.62 -8.63
C TYR A 45 24.68 -26.61 -7.47
N GLU A 46 25.64 -25.70 -7.54
CA GLU A 46 26.56 -25.43 -6.45
C GLU A 46 26.19 -24.06 -5.88
N LYS A 47 25.93 -24.02 -4.58
CA LYS A 47 25.54 -22.80 -3.90
C LYS A 47 26.68 -21.79 -4.01
N VAL A 48 26.39 -20.62 -4.59
CA VAL A 48 27.34 -19.52 -4.62
C VAL A 48 27.56 -19.04 -3.19
N LEU A 49 28.79 -19.16 -2.69
CA LEU A 49 29.16 -18.63 -1.39
C LEU A 49 29.19 -17.11 -1.48
N VAL A 50 28.43 -16.47 -0.58
CA VAL A 50 28.48 -15.02 -0.42
C VAL A 50 29.83 -14.69 0.24
N PRO A 51 30.68 -13.83 -0.37
CA PRO A 51 31.96 -13.47 0.22
C PRO A 51 31.78 -12.85 1.62
N GLU A 52 32.58 -13.27 2.60
CA GLU A 52 32.54 -12.71 3.96
C GLU A 52 32.84 -11.20 3.99
N ASN A 53 33.64 -10.74 3.01
CA ASN A 53 34.04 -9.34 2.87
C ASN A 53 33.02 -8.54 2.04
N MET A 54 31.75 -8.59 2.44
CA MET A 54 30.72 -7.80 1.81
C MET A 54 31.00 -6.31 2.07
N MET A 55 31.29 -5.57 1.00
CA MET A 55 31.42 -4.12 1.06
C MET A 55 30.12 -3.54 1.64
N ILE A 56 30.23 -2.64 2.63
CA ILE A 56 29.06 -1.97 3.22
C ILE A 56 28.46 -1.07 2.14
N ILE A 57 27.40 -1.55 1.49
CA ILE A 57 26.64 -0.78 0.50
C ILE A 57 25.67 0.12 1.27
N PRO A 58 25.61 1.44 0.97
CA PRO A 58 24.63 2.31 1.59
C PRO A 58 23.21 1.80 1.31
N PRO A 59 22.30 1.84 2.30
CA PRO A 59 20.95 1.31 2.14
C PRO A 59 20.21 2.07 1.04
N ARG A 60 19.61 1.32 0.11
CA ARG A 60 18.74 1.88 -0.92
C ARG A 60 17.36 2.15 -0.31
N LEU A 61 17.21 3.33 0.29
CA LEU A 61 15.93 3.72 0.85
C LEU A 61 14.87 3.80 -0.26
N PRO A 62 13.63 3.33 0.00
CA PRO A 62 12.51 3.55 -0.90
C PRO A 62 12.29 5.04 -1.13
N ILE A 63 12.14 5.45 -2.39
CA ILE A 63 11.87 6.84 -2.77
C ILE A 63 10.68 6.94 -3.71
N LEU A 64 9.95 8.05 -3.61
CA LEU A 64 8.93 8.42 -4.60
C LEU A 64 9.57 8.62 -5.98
N CYS A 65 8.84 8.34 -7.06
CA CYS A 65 9.30 8.57 -8.43
C CYS A 65 9.68 10.06 -8.66
N PRO A 66 10.62 10.34 -9.59
CA PRO A 66 10.85 11.70 -10.05
C PRO A 66 9.55 12.34 -10.56
N GLY A 67 9.23 13.55 -10.11
CA GLY A 67 8.00 14.24 -10.49
C GLY A 67 6.72 13.74 -9.81
N CYS A 68 6.79 12.79 -8.87
CA CYS A 68 5.60 12.30 -8.17
C CYS A 68 4.90 13.42 -7.38
N GLY A 69 3.61 13.65 -7.68
CA GLY A 69 2.78 14.69 -7.04
C GLY A 69 2.58 14.52 -5.53
N HIS A 70 2.75 13.31 -4.99
CA HIS A 70 2.74 13.10 -3.54
C HIS A 70 3.83 13.93 -2.85
N ARG A 71 5.02 14.11 -3.47
CA ARG A 71 6.09 14.98 -2.93
C ARG A 71 5.59 16.39 -2.71
N THR A 72 4.87 16.94 -3.69
CA THR A 72 4.31 18.29 -3.66
C THR A 72 3.23 18.42 -2.59
N THR A 73 2.42 17.38 -2.39
CA THR A 73 1.38 17.37 -1.37
C THR A 73 1.96 17.43 0.05
N PHE A 74 2.92 16.57 0.38
CA PHE A 74 3.59 16.62 1.69
C PHE A 74 4.41 17.89 1.89
N TYR A 75 5.01 18.42 0.82
CA TYR A 75 5.64 19.74 0.88
C TYR A 75 4.62 20.83 1.25
N ALA A 76 3.45 20.84 0.61
CA ALA A 76 2.39 21.80 0.91
C ALA A 76 1.91 21.68 2.37
N ILE A 77 1.68 20.46 2.87
CA ILE A 77 1.32 20.20 4.28
C ILE A 77 2.36 20.81 5.21
N LYS A 78 3.66 20.53 4.99
CA LYS A 78 4.76 21.11 5.79
C LYS A 78 4.78 22.64 5.76
N GLN A 79 4.46 23.25 4.62
CA GLN A 79 4.41 24.71 4.51
C GLN A 79 3.22 25.29 5.29
N VAL A 80 2.08 24.60 5.33
CA VAL A 80 0.92 24.98 6.14
C VAL A 80 1.23 24.85 7.63
N GLU A 81 1.83 23.73 8.08
CA GLU A 81 2.27 23.54 9.47
C GLU A 81 3.18 24.68 9.95
N LYS A 82 4.17 25.06 9.12
CA LYS A 82 5.06 26.21 9.40
C LYS A 82 4.28 27.52 9.52
N LYS A 83 3.35 27.78 8.60
CA LYS A 83 2.55 29.02 8.59
C LYS A 83 1.64 29.10 9.82
N MET A 84 1.04 27.97 10.20
CA MET A 84 0.16 27.88 11.37
C MET A 84 0.93 27.75 12.69
N LYS A 85 2.25 27.53 12.65
CA LYS A 85 3.10 27.28 13.82
C LYS A 85 2.57 26.14 14.69
N THR A 86 1.99 25.13 14.06
CA THR A 86 1.47 23.93 14.74
C THR A 86 1.84 22.71 13.90
N LYS A 87 2.17 21.61 14.58
CA LYS A 87 2.41 20.31 13.95
C LYS A 87 1.08 19.58 13.80
N PHE A 88 0.81 19.03 12.64
CA PHE A 88 -0.37 18.20 12.41
C PHE A 88 -0.10 16.77 12.87
N VAL A 89 -1.16 16.01 13.12
CA VAL A 89 -1.06 14.56 13.27
C VAL A 89 -1.45 13.94 11.95
N ASN A 90 -0.46 13.42 11.22
CA ASN A 90 -0.65 12.87 9.89
C ASN A 90 -0.82 11.35 9.99
N SER A 91 -2.06 10.89 10.05
CA SER A 91 -2.39 9.46 9.97
C SER A 91 -2.47 9.02 8.52
N SER A 92 -1.69 8.02 8.15
CA SER A 92 -1.56 7.49 6.80
C SER A 92 -1.80 5.98 6.77
N ASP A 93 -1.87 5.41 5.57
CA ASP A 93 -1.97 3.98 5.29
C ASP A 93 -0.93 3.55 4.23
N ILE A 94 -1.00 2.28 3.80
CA ILE A 94 -0.07 1.67 2.82
C ILE A 94 -0.39 2.15 1.40
N GLY A 95 0.58 2.80 0.77
CA GLY A 95 0.55 3.19 -0.64
C GLY A 95 1.83 3.95 -1.03
N CYS A 96 1.90 4.47 -2.27
CA CYS A 96 3.09 5.22 -2.71
C CYS A 96 3.48 6.36 -1.75
N TYR A 97 2.48 7.03 -1.17
CA TYR A 97 2.65 8.12 -0.22
C TYR A 97 3.27 7.70 1.13
N THR A 98 3.22 6.41 1.52
CA THR A 98 3.92 5.89 2.71
C THR A 98 5.41 6.25 2.70
N LEU A 99 6.02 6.34 1.52
CA LEU A 99 7.42 6.71 1.36
C LEU A 99 7.74 8.14 1.84
N ALA A 100 6.72 8.96 2.11
CA ALA A 100 6.90 10.27 2.74
C ALA A 100 7.32 10.21 4.21
N VAL A 101 7.38 9.03 4.82
CA VAL A 101 8.00 8.84 6.15
C VAL A 101 9.49 9.17 6.15
N TYR A 102 10.17 9.00 5.02
CA TYR A 102 11.61 9.24 4.90
C TYR A 102 11.95 10.73 4.69
N LYS A 103 13.20 11.08 5.02
CA LYS A 103 13.76 12.39 4.67
C LYS A 103 13.76 12.61 3.16
N PRO A 104 13.49 13.85 2.69
CA PRO A 104 13.25 15.08 3.47
C PRO A 104 11.78 15.30 3.85
N LEU A 105 10.87 14.39 3.48
CA LEU A 105 9.44 14.61 3.60
C LEU A 105 8.93 14.41 5.02
N GLU A 106 9.39 13.40 5.76
CA GLU A 106 9.05 13.16 7.18
C GLU A 106 7.60 13.58 7.54
N GLY A 107 6.64 13.17 6.70
CA GLY A 107 5.30 13.75 6.65
C GLY A 107 4.19 12.85 7.19
N ILE A 108 4.54 11.70 7.76
CA ILE A 108 3.62 10.68 8.26
C ILE A 108 3.99 10.37 9.71
N ASP A 109 3.01 10.40 10.61
CA ASP A 109 3.20 10.05 12.03
C ASP A 109 2.72 8.62 12.33
N THR A 110 1.69 8.13 11.63
CA THR A 110 1.19 6.75 11.78
C THR A 110 0.87 6.10 10.45
N GLU A 111 1.19 4.81 10.34
CA GLU A 111 0.87 3.96 9.19
C GLU A 111 0.78 2.52 9.72
N VAL A 112 -0.33 1.83 9.44
CA VAL A 112 -0.63 0.51 10.04
C VAL A 112 -1.02 -0.52 8.99
N CYS A 113 -1.99 -0.19 8.15
CA CYS A 113 -2.51 -1.07 7.13
C CYS A 113 -3.21 -0.26 6.03
N MET A 114 -3.48 -0.90 4.89
CA MET A 114 -4.22 -0.30 3.77
C MET A 114 -5.63 0.16 4.22
N GLY A 115 -5.93 1.44 3.99
CA GLY A 115 -7.20 2.09 4.36
C GLY A 115 -7.42 2.30 5.87
N GLY A 116 -6.39 2.13 6.70
CA GLY A 116 -6.47 2.34 8.16
C GLY A 116 -6.43 3.80 8.61
N SER A 117 -6.02 4.73 7.74
CA SER A 117 -5.73 6.13 8.10
C SER A 117 -6.94 6.89 8.67
N ILE A 118 -8.10 6.81 8.02
CA ILE A 118 -9.33 7.49 8.49
C ILE A 118 -9.81 6.88 9.82
N GLY A 119 -9.74 5.55 9.96
CA GLY A 119 -10.11 4.85 11.19
C GLY A 119 -9.25 5.26 12.38
N LEU A 120 -7.93 5.38 12.18
CA LEU A 120 -7.01 5.90 13.19
C LEU A 120 -7.27 7.37 13.50
N ALA A 121 -7.43 8.20 12.46
CA ALA A 121 -7.73 9.63 12.62
C ALA A 121 -9.01 9.87 13.43
N ASN A 122 -10.06 9.04 13.23
CA ASN A 122 -11.29 9.07 14.01
C ASN A 122 -11.03 8.91 15.52
N GLY A 123 -10.16 7.97 15.90
CA GLY A 123 -9.79 7.75 17.31
C GLY A 123 -8.90 8.87 17.84
N ILE A 124 -7.87 9.26 17.06
CA ILE A 124 -6.93 10.33 17.42
C ILE A 124 -7.67 11.65 17.68
N ALA A 125 -8.65 12.00 16.85
CA ALA A 125 -9.43 13.23 17.00
C ALA A 125 -10.21 13.32 18.32
N LYS A 126 -10.48 12.19 18.99
CA LYS A 126 -11.17 12.19 20.30
C LYS A 126 -10.23 12.44 21.48
N ILE A 127 -8.93 12.17 21.31
CA ILE A 127 -7.94 12.23 22.40
C ILE A 127 -6.95 13.39 22.23
N GLN A 128 -6.79 13.89 21.01
CA GLN A 128 -5.79 14.91 20.70
C GLN A 128 -6.25 16.28 21.19
N PRO A 129 -5.35 17.13 21.73
CA PRO A 129 -5.68 18.51 22.06
C PRO A 129 -6.16 19.25 20.80
N GLU A 130 -7.16 20.13 20.93
CA GLU A 130 -7.75 20.89 19.81
C GLU A 130 -6.74 21.72 19.00
N LYS A 131 -5.51 21.90 19.48
CA LYS A 131 -4.45 22.68 18.85
C LYS A 131 -3.72 21.98 17.71
N ASN A 132 -3.84 20.66 17.60
CA ASN A 132 -3.13 19.87 16.59
C ASN A 132 -4.14 19.29 15.58
N PRO A 133 -4.29 19.90 14.40
CA PRO A 133 -5.12 19.33 13.33
C PRO A 133 -4.75 17.88 13.04
N VAL A 134 -5.76 17.03 12.87
CA VAL A 134 -5.60 15.61 12.56
C VAL A 134 -5.94 15.39 11.10
N LEU A 135 -4.98 14.86 10.34
CA LEU A 135 -5.14 14.53 8.93
C LEU A 135 -5.22 13.01 8.75
N ALA A 136 -6.13 12.55 7.92
CA ALA A 136 -6.14 11.20 7.36
C ALA A 136 -5.70 11.30 5.89
N ILE A 137 -4.51 10.81 5.57
CA ILE A 137 -3.93 10.86 4.23
C ILE A 137 -4.00 9.46 3.64
N LEU A 138 -4.56 9.32 2.43
CA LEU A 138 -4.73 8.04 1.78
C LEU A 138 -4.82 8.15 0.26
N GLY A 139 -4.65 7.05 -0.47
CA GLY A 139 -4.79 7.01 -1.92
C GLY A 139 -6.23 6.74 -2.37
N ASP A 140 -6.49 6.92 -3.67
CA ASP A 140 -7.73 6.50 -4.34
C ASP A 140 -8.04 5.01 -4.12
N SER A 141 -7.06 4.14 -4.39
CA SER A 141 -7.24 2.68 -4.24
C SER A 141 -7.57 2.27 -2.81
N THR A 142 -6.90 2.86 -1.81
CA THR A 142 -7.15 2.55 -0.40
C THR A 142 -8.46 3.16 0.10
N PHE A 143 -8.85 4.31 -0.46
CA PHE A 143 -10.16 4.90 -0.23
C PHE A 143 -11.29 3.95 -0.67
N PHE A 144 -11.20 3.37 -1.88
CA PHE A 144 -12.18 2.40 -2.37
C PHE A 144 -12.17 1.07 -1.59
N HIS A 145 -11.00 0.64 -1.09
CA HIS A 145 -10.86 -0.61 -0.36
C HIS A 145 -11.55 -0.57 1.02
N SER A 146 -11.17 0.38 1.88
CA SER A 146 -11.69 0.48 3.25
C SER A 146 -11.82 1.91 3.79
N GLY A 147 -11.44 2.93 3.00
CA GLY A 147 -11.60 4.32 3.40
C GLY A 147 -13.07 4.79 3.43
N ILE A 148 -13.92 4.34 2.50
CA ILE A 148 -15.33 4.76 2.44
C ILE A 148 -16.09 4.43 3.74
N PRO A 149 -16.09 3.17 4.25
CA PRO A 149 -16.76 2.88 5.53
C PRO A 149 -16.21 3.70 6.70
N ALA A 150 -14.91 3.96 6.75
CA ALA A 150 -14.30 4.76 7.80
C ALA A 150 -14.69 6.25 7.70
N LEU A 151 -14.85 6.77 6.49
CA LEU A 151 -15.32 8.14 6.24
C LEU A 151 -16.77 8.32 6.69
N ILE A 152 -17.65 7.36 6.38
CA ILE A 152 -19.04 7.38 6.86
C ILE A 152 -19.07 7.52 8.39
N ASN A 153 -18.25 6.73 9.09
CA ASN A 153 -18.13 6.82 10.55
C ASN A 153 -17.59 8.18 11.02
N ALA A 154 -16.62 8.77 10.31
CA ALA A 154 -16.07 10.07 10.64
C ALA A 154 -17.16 11.17 10.59
N VAL A 155 -17.93 11.19 9.51
CA VAL A 155 -19.02 12.15 9.28
C VAL A 155 -20.14 11.94 10.30
N TYR A 156 -20.62 10.70 10.46
CA TYR A 156 -21.69 10.36 11.40
C TYR A 156 -21.36 10.80 12.84
N ASN A 157 -20.11 10.60 13.27
CA ASN A 157 -19.66 10.96 14.62
C ASN A 157 -19.11 12.38 14.73
N LYS A 158 -19.23 13.19 13.67
CA LYS A 158 -18.75 14.58 13.58
C LYS A 158 -17.29 14.73 14.06
N ASN A 159 -16.43 13.81 13.61
CA ASN A 159 -15.01 13.85 13.95
C ASN A 159 -14.33 15.02 13.24
N ASN A 160 -13.60 15.84 14.00
CA ASN A 160 -12.84 16.97 13.46
C ASN A 160 -11.52 16.48 12.86
N ILE A 161 -11.58 15.95 11.65
CA ILE A 161 -10.43 15.47 10.88
C ILE A 161 -10.45 16.07 9.48
N LEU A 162 -9.28 16.25 8.87
CA LEU A 162 -9.13 16.56 7.45
C LEU A 162 -8.75 15.30 6.69
N VAL A 163 -9.59 14.87 5.76
CA VAL A 163 -9.30 13.72 4.89
C VAL A 163 -8.67 14.21 3.58
N VAL A 164 -7.48 13.69 3.26
CA VAL A 164 -6.71 14.04 2.06
C VAL A 164 -6.57 12.81 1.19
N ILE A 165 -7.35 12.77 0.09
CA ILE A 165 -7.35 11.65 -0.86
C ILE A 165 -6.41 11.98 -2.03
N LEU A 166 -5.37 11.18 -2.20
CA LEU A 166 -4.35 11.32 -3.23
C LEU A 166 -4.72 10.50 -4.47
N ASP A 167 -5.59 11.06 -5.31
CA ASP A 167 -6.04 10.41 -6.55
C ASP A 167 -4.96 10.43 -7.64
N ASN A 168 -4.32 9.29 -7.85
CA ASN A 168 -3.42 9.06 -8.98
C ASN A 168 -4.00 8.07 -10.02
N ARG A 169 -5.28 7.71 -9.88
CA ARG A 169 -6.03 6.81 -10.77
C ARG A 169 -5.32 5.49 -11.03
N SER A 170 -4.82 4.86 -9.96
CA SER A 170 -4.10 3.59 -10.06
C SER A 170 -3.74 3.05 -8.66
N THR A 171 -3.68 1.73 -8.53
CA THR A 171 -3.02 1.09 -7.38
C THR A 171 -1.52 1.00 -7.65
N SER A 172 -0.85 2.15 -7.61
CA SER A 172 0.47 2.34 -8.21
C SER A 172 1.60 1.52 -7.55
N MET A 173 1.65 1.47 -6.21
CA MET A 173 2.75 0.83 -5.48
C MET A 173 2.85 -0.69 -5.73
N THR A 174 1.72 -1.33 -6.03
CA THR A 174 1.66 -2.77 -6.25
C THR A 174 1.98 -3.16 -7.70
N GLY A 175 2.22 -2.18 -8.60
CA GLY A 175 2.47 -2.43 -10.02
C GLY A 175 1.33 -2.01 -10.94
N PHE A 176 0.68 -0.87 -10.63
CA PHE A 176 -0.34 -0.23 -11.48
C PHE A 176 -1.57 -1.09 -11.75
N GLN A 177 -2.11 -1.74 -10.71
CA GLN A 177 -3.36 -2.47 -10.82
C GLN A 177 -4.54 -1.50 -10.96
N ASP A 178 -5.50 -1.91 -11.78
CA ASP A 178 -6.77 -1.22 -11.94
C ASP A 178 -7.56 -1.21 -10.62
N ASN A 179 -8.32 -0.14 -10.44
CA ASN A 179 -9.20 0.07 -9.29
C ASN A 179 -10.47 0.82 -9.76
N PRO A 180 -11.50 0.99 -8.93
CA PRO A 180 -12.74 1.65 -9.35
C PRO A 180 -12.55 3.07 -9.95
N GLY A 181 -11.49 3.78 -9.56
CA GLY A 181 -11.12 5.09 -10.08
C GLY A 181 -10.44 5.08 -11.45
N THR A 182 -10.01 3.91 -11.97
CA THR A 182 -9.46 3.78 -13.33
C THR A 182 -10.55 3.64 -14.39
N GLY A 183 -11.72 3.10 -14.00
CA GLY A 183 -12.79 2.76 -14.94
C GLY A 183 -12.45 1.54 -15.80
N ILE A 184 -11.53 0.68 -15.37
CA ILE A 184 -11.18 -0.58 -16.05
C ILE A 184 -11.54 -1.73 -15.12
N LEU A 185 -12.26 -2.72 -15.65
CA LEU A 185 -12.67 -3.91 -14.90
C LEU A 185 -11.50 -4.90 -14.76
N ILE A 186 -11.65 -5.86 -13.84
CA ILE A 186 -10.68 -6.96 -13.69
C ILE A 186 -10.53 -7.81 -14.98
N THR A 187 -11.58 -7.85 -15.80
CA THR A 187 -11.61 -8.50 -17.13
C THR A 187 -10.86 -7.70 -18.21
N LYS A 188 -10.32 -6.51 -17.87
CA LYS A 188 -9.70 -5.55 -18.79
C LYS A 188 -10.67 -4.88 -19.78
N GLU A 189 -11.96 -5.02 -19.54
CA GLU A 189 -13.00 -4.29 -20.27
C GLU A 189 -13.19 -2.88 -19.67
N GLN A 190 -13.76 -1.99 -20.49
CA GLN A 190 -14.13 -0.66 -20.05
C GLN A 190 -15.29 -0.74 -19.05
N GLY A 191 -15.06 -0.23 -17.84
CA GLY A 191 -16.06 -0.05 -16.81
C GLY A 191 -16.49 1.42 -16.65
N ILE A 192 -17.36 1.65 -15.67
CA ILE A 192 -17.74 2.99 -15.23
C ILE A 192 -16.76 3.44 -14.15
N ARG A 193 -16.08 4.56 -14.39
CA ARG A 193 -15.19 5.18 -13.41
C ARG A 193 -16.00 5.71 -12.24
N VAL A 194 -15.56 5.37 -11.03
CA VAL A 194 -16.08 5.99 -9.80
C VAL A 194 -15.35 7.31 -9.59
N ILE A 195 -16.11 8.41 -9.52
CA ILE A 195 -15.60 9.76 -9.27
C ILE A 195 -15.64 10.00 -7.76
N ILE A 196 -14.47 10.18 -7.14
CA ILE A 196 -14.35 10.27 -5.68
C ILE A 196 -15.13 11.48 -5.15
N GLU A 197 -15.11 12.59 -5.86
CA GLU A 197 -15.84 13.80 -5.52
C GLU A 197 -17.34 13.54 -5.38
N ASP A 198 -17.93 12.69 -6.23
CA ASP A 198 -19.35 12.35 -6.15
C ASP A 198 -19.69 11.50 -4.92
N LEU A 199 -18.70 10.82 -4.32
CA LEU A 199 -18.87 10.03 -3.10
C LEU A 199 -18.70 10.85 -1.82
N VAL A 200 -17.98 11.97 -1.88
CA VAL A 200 -17.62 12.77 -0.70
C VAL A 200 -18.31 14.13 -0.64
N LYS A 201 -19.08 14.50 -1.68
CA LYS A 201 -19.89 15.72 -1.69
C LYS A 201 -20.85 15.72 -0.50
N GLU A 202 -20.78 16.81 0.28
CA GLU A 202 -21.84 17.17 1.19
C GLU A 202 -23.05 17.58 0.33
N GLY A 203 -24.24 17.05 0.64
CA GLY A 203 -25.45 17.50 -0.05
C GLY A 203 -25.65 18.99 0.24
N ASP A 204 -25.98 19.78 -0.79
CA ASP A 204 -26.35 21.19 -0.65
C ASP A 204 -27.41 21.28 0.46
N SER A 205 -27.03 21.79 1.63
CA SER A 205 -27.92 22.03 2.78
C SER A 205 -28.27 23.50 2.87
#